data_AF-A0A2N2JID7-F1
#
_entry.id   AF-A0A2N2JID7-F1
#
_cell.length_a   1.000
_cell.length_b   1.000
_cell.length_c   1.000
_cell.angle_alpha   90.00
_cell.angle_beta   90.00
_cell.angle_gamma   90.00
#
_symmetry.space_group_name_H-M   'P 1'
#
loop_
_entity.id
_entity.type
_entity.pdbx_description
1 polymer ?
#
loop_
_entity_poly.entity_id
_entity_poly.type
_entity_poly.pdbx_seq_one_letter_code
_entity_poly.pdbx_strand_id
1 'polypeptide(L)'
;MQVSFAGACLALALILGALPACGDGASQTTHDTTAGDVTPDADAAAPGDTATTDADGATSGDTAVAEVDGATTDAVAHCSYLDDRMLVKCHGVWTAVLYWSDWGDPSCPTWWQIGPDRFETTADLAAGFSCEVECVLHATIAVDFIDCDGHRNGYEVYEGADGCEVAYGTSGGVFTDLCLWSAQTCHCEER
;
A
#
# COMPACT_ATOMS: atom_id res chain seq x y z
N MET A 1 31.03 9.95 42.61
CA MET A 1 31.13 10.90 41.49
C MET A 1 30.19 10.42 40.41
N GLN A 2 28.96 10.94 40.38
CA GLN A 2 27.97 10.71 39.32
C GLN A 2 28.20 11.77 38.24
N VAL A 3 28.47 11.33 37.01
CA VAL A 3 28.52 12.21 35.84
C VAL A 3 27.15 12.13 35.18
N SER A 4 26.39 13.21 35.31
CA SER A 4 25.09 13.39 34.67
C SER A 4 25.33 13.84 33.23
N PHE A 5 24.94 13.01 32.26
CA PHE A 5 24.88 13.43 30.85
C PHE A 5 23.53 14.09 30.61
N ALA A 6 23.50 15.42 30.67
CA ALA A 6 22.45 16.21 30.03
C ALA A 6 22.71 16.14 28.52
N GLY A 7 22.01 15.22 27.85
CA GLY A 7 22.03 15.06 26.40
C GLY A 7 21.40 16.29 25.75
N ALA A 8 22.22 17.07 25.06
CA ALA A 8 21.79 18.20 24.27
C ALA A 8 20.87 17.72 23.13
N CYS A 9 19.63 18.23 23.10
CA CYS A 9 18.84 18.32 21.88
C CYS A 9 19.58 19.26 20.92
N LEU A 10 20.51 18.71 20.16
CA LEU A 10 21.16 19.44 19.08
C LEU A 10 20.12 19.61 17.97
N ALA A 11 19.75 20.86 17.74
CA ALA A 11 18.94 21.29 16.62
C ALA A 11 19.58 20.86 15.30
N LEU A 12 19.05 19.81 14.69
CA LEU A 12 19.31 19.47 13.29
C LEU A 12 18.30 20.24 12.42
N ALA A 13 18.45 21.55 12.40
CA ALA A 13 17.81 22.41 11.42
C ALA A 13 18.79 22.56 10.25
N LEU A 14 18.66 21.73 9.21
CA LEU A 14 19.17 22.03 7.87
C LEU A 14 18.68 20.99 6.86
N ILE A 15 17.99 21.49 5.83
CA ILE A 15 17.45 20.80 4.65
C ILE A 15 16.07 20.14 4.87
N LEU A 16 15.11 20.91 5.39
CA LEU A 16 13.71 20.71 5.04
C LEU A 16 13.36 21.72 3.93
N GLY A 17 13.09 21.23 2.73
CA GLY A 17 12.17 21.92 1.84
C GLY A 17 10.87 22.15 2.61
N ALA A 18 10.30 23.34 2.50
CA ALA A 18 9.18 23.82 3.31
C ALA A 18 8.03 22.80 3.39
N LEU A 19 8.00 22.01 4.46
CA LEU A 19 6.80 21.26 4.84
C LEU A 19 5.74 22.30 5.21
N PRO A 20 4.52 22.20 4.68
CA PRO A 20 3.42 23.06 5.10
C PRO A 20 3.20 22.83 6.61
N ALA A 21 3.22 23.92 7.37
CA ALA A 21 2.88 23.87 8.79
C ALA A 21 1.43 23.38 8.93
N CYS A 22 1.25 22.22 9.57
CA CYS A 22 -0.07 21.69 9.92
C CYS A 22 -0.78 22.73 10.78
N GLY A 23 -1.80 23.40 10.21
CA GLY A 23 -2.59 24.39 10.93
C GLY A 23 -3.62 23.71 11.82
N ASP A 24 -3.73 24.17 13.07
CA ASP A 24 -4.74 23.76 14.04
C ASP A 24 -6.16 24.09 13.52
N GLY A 25 -6.76 23.17 12.80
CA GLY A 25 -8.09 23.31 12.19
C GLY A 25 -8.99 22.13 12.52
N ALA A 26 -9.19 21.83 13.80
CA ALA A 26 -10.12 20.80 14.22
C ALA A 26 -11.57 21.23 13.94
N SER A 27 -12.20 20.58 12.95
CA SER A 27 -13.66 20.52 12.82
C SER A 27 -14.07 19.05 12.78
N GLN A 28 -14.31 18.48 13.96
CA GLN A 28 -14.80 17.11 14.11
C GLN A 28 -16.27 17.04 13.68
N THR A 29 -16.54 16.30 12.62
CA THR A 29 -17.89 15.84 12.29
C THR A 29 -18.01 14.40 12.78
N THR A 30 -18.78 14.18 13.82
CA THR A 30 -19.12 12.85 14.34
C THR A 30 -20.03 12.13 13.36
N HIS A 31 -19.54 11.04 12.76
CA HIS A 31 -20.38 10.11 12.00
C HIS A 31 -20.93 9.04 12.95
N ASP A 32 -22.24 9.10 13.19
CA ASP A 32 -23.02 8.06 13.85
C ASP A 32 -23.36 6.97 12.82
N THR A 33 -22.78 5.78 12.99
CA THR A 33 -23.11 4.60 12.17
C THR A 33 -23.73 3.55 13.07
N THR A 34 -25.05 3.42 12.97
CA THR A 34 -25.84 2.35 13.56
C THR A 34 -25.38 1.00 13.00
N ALA A 35 -24.91 0.11 13.87
CA ALA A 35 -24.55 -1.26 13.54
C ALA A 35 -25.81 -2.10 13.24
N GLY A 36 -25.92 -2.58 12.00
CA GLY A 36 -26.90 -3.58 11.60
C GLY A 36 -26.36 -4.98 11.92
N ASP A 37 -27.05 -5.64 12.85
CA ASP A 37 -26.89 -7.04 13.25
C ASP A 37 -27.32 -7.97 12.10
N VAL A 38 -26.41 -8.83 11.64
CA VAL A 38 -26.74 -9.98 10.79
C VAL A 38 -25.96 -11.19 11.28
N THR A 39 -26.70 -12.09 11.90
CA THR A 39 -26.29 -13.44 12.29
C THR A 39 -26.23 -14.33 11.04
N PRO A 40 -25.15 -15.11 10.81
CA PRO A 40 -25.19 -16.21 9.86
C PRO A 40 -25.76 -17.46 10.54
N ASP A 41 -26.87 -17.95 10.00
CA ASP A 41 -27.42 -19.26 10.32
C ASP A 41 -26.61 -20.34 9.61
N ALA A 42 -26.28 -21.39 10.35
CA ALA A 42 -25.47 -22.51 9.91
C ALA A 42 -26.39 -23.72 9.75
N ASP A 43 -26.29 -24.46 8.64
CA ASP A 43 -26.55 -25.90 8.71
C ASP A 43 -25.90 -26.70 7.56
N ALA A 44 -24.93 -27.49 8.00
CA ALA A 44 -24.45 -28.81 7.60
C ALA A 44 -25.05 -29.55 6.37
N ALA A 45 -24.14 -30.08 5.55
CA ALA A 45 -24.15 -31.49 5.15
C ALA A 45 -22.73 -31.97 4.77
N ALA A 46 -22.25 -33.03 5.44
CA ALA A 46 -21.13 -33.89 5.04
C ALA A 46 -21.70 -35.26 4.57
N PRO A 47 -20.92 -36.29 4.15
CA PRO A 47 -19.51 -36.36 3.79
C PRO A 47 -19.26 -37.01 2.40
N GLY A 48 -18.08 -36.81 1.83
CA GLY A 48 -17.60 -37.49 0.63
C GLY A 48 -16.23 -38.13 0.88
N ASP A 49 -16.25 -39.43 1.07
CA ASP A 49 -15.12 -40.36 1.20
C ASP A 49 -14.15 -40.25 0.01
N THR A 50 -12.84 -40.05 0.24
CA THR A 50 -11.80 -40.62 -0.63
C THR A 50 -10.45 -40.76 0.10
N ALA A 51 -10.12 -42.03 0.38
CA ALA A 51 -8.80 -42.65 0.39
C ALA A 51 -7.64 -41.99 1.18
N THR A 52 -7.34 -42.61 2.31
CA THR A 52 -6.01 -42.74 2.92
C THR A 52 -4.97 -43.26 1.93
N THR A 53 -3.83 -42.58 1.82
CA THR A 53 -2.55 -43.22 1.49
C THR A 53 -1.48 -42.67 2.43
N ASP A 54 -1.07 -43.49 3.39
CA ASP A 54 0.13 -43.25 4.19
C ASP A 54 1.37 -43.41 3.31
N ALA A 55 2.28 -42.45 3.41
CA ALA A 55 3.69 -42.65 3.11
C ALA A 55 4.50 -41.76 4.07
N ASP A 56 5.03 -42.39 5.12
CA ASP A 56 6.08 -41.84 5.96
C ASP A 56 7.33 -41.53 5.11
N GLY A 57 7.79 -40.27 5.20
CA GLY A 57 8.98 -39.81 4.51
C GLY A 57 9.51 -38.53 5.14
N ALA A 58 10.06 -38.64 6.36
CA ALA A 58 10.77 -37.56 7.02
C ALA A 58 11.92 -37.05 6.11
N THR A 59 11.82 -35.80 5.67
CA THR A 59 12.99 -35.05 5.17
C THR A 59 12.91 -33.63 5.73
N SER A 60 13.84 -33.34 6.63
CA SER A 60 14.15 -32.00 7.08
C SER A 60 14.66 -31.20 5.87
N GLY A 61 13.90 -30.20 5.44
CA GLY A 61 14.25 -29.36 4.31
C GLY A 61 13.54 -28.02 4.45
N ASP A 62 14.30 -27.04 4.90
CA ASP A 62 14.16 -25.59 4.73
C ASP A 62 12.86 -25.14 4.05
N THR A 63 11.91 -24.60 4.84
CA THR A 63 10.77 -23.87 4.30
C THR A 63 11.29 -22.56 3.72
N ALA A 64 11.76 -22.60 2.48
CA ALA A 64 11.79 -21.42 1.65
C ALA A 64 10.38 -20.86 1.64
N VAL A 65 10.22 -19.65 2.18
CA VAL A 65 9.04 -18.83 1.93
C VAL A 65 8.84 -18.78 0.42
N ALA A 66 7.79 -19.42 -0.07
CA ALA A 66 7.36 -19.25 -1.44
C ALA A 66 7.06 -17.75 -1.60
N GLU A 67 7.86 -17.08 -2.43
CA GLU A 67 7.45 -15.81 -3.00
C GLU A 67 6.06 -16.03 -3.58
N VAL A 68 5.10 -15.21 -3.14
CA VAL A 68 3.80 -15.14 -3.79
C VAL A 68 4.07 -14.50 -5.14
N ASP A 69 4.45 -15.34 -6.10
CA ASP A 69 4.53 -14.97 -7.50
C ASP A 69 3.13 -14.56 -7.94
N GLY A 70 2.88 -13.25 -7.91
CA GLY A 70 1.76 -12.61 -8.58
C GLY A 70 1.86 -12.65 -10.11
N ALA A 71 2.82 -13.39 -10.65
CA ALA A 71 2.98 -13.62 -12.08
C ALA A 71 1.87 -14.56 -12.59
N THR A 72 0.74 -13.96 -12.94
CA THR A 72 -0.27 -14.64 -13.77
C THR A 72 0.39 -15.13 -15.07
N THR A 73 0.08 -16.38 -15.41
CA THR A 73 0.79 -17.30 -16.32
C THR A 73 0.73 -16.96 -17.83
N ASP A 74 0.87 -15.69 -18.20
CA ASP A 74 0.89 -15.26 -19.61
C ASP A 74 2.16 -14.45 -19.97
N ALA A 75 3.29 -14.72 -19.30
CA ALA A 75 4.57 -14.26 -19.81
C ALA A 75 4.80 -14.93 -21.18
N VAL A 76 4.51 -14.21 -22.26
CA VAL A 76 4.97 -14.56 -23.61
C VAL A 76 6.45 -14.88 -23.47
N ALA A 77 6.93 -15.99 -24.03
CA ALA A 77 8.18 -16.68 -23.66
C ALA A 77 9.50 -15.87 -23.72
N HIS A 78 9.44 -14.55 -23.94
CA HIS A 78 10.55 -13.62 -24.03
C HIS A 78 10.35 -12.30 -23.27
N CYS A 79 9.20 -12.11 -22.59
CA CYS A 79 8.92 -10.87 -21.86
C CYS A 79 9.43 -10.94 -20.42
N SER A 80 10.14 -9.89 -20.00
CA SER A 80 10.61 -9.60 -18.65
C SER A 80 9.83 -8.41 -18.11
N TYR A 81 8.80 -8.68 -17.32
CA TYR A 81 7.91 -7.66 -16.79
C TYR A 81 8.48 -6.96 -15.57
N LEU A 82 8.23 -5.66 -15.49
CA LEU A 82 8.36 -4.82 -14.31
C LEU A 82 6.96 -4.34 -13.92
N ASP A 83 6.64 -4.38 -12.64
CA ASP A 83 5.49 -3.69 -12.09
C ASP A 83 5.85 -2.25 -11.68
N ASP A 84 5.11 -1.28 -12.19
CA ASP A 84 5.09 0.09 -11.69
C ASP A 84 3.88 0.27 -10.79
N ARG A 85 4.11 0.71 -9.54
CA ARG A 85 3.04 0.93 -8.56
C ARG A 85 2.53 2.36 -8.69
N MET A 86 1.24 2.48 -8.93
CA MET A 86 0.53 3.75 -9.04
C MET A 86 -0.65 3.82 -8.08
N LEU A 87 -1.19 5.02 -7.93
CA LEU A 87 -2.46 5.25 -7.26
C LEU A 87 -3.51 5.76 -8.25
N VAL A 88 -4.72 5.20 -8.15
CA VAL A 88 -5.90 5.71 -8.85
C VAL A 88 -7.04 5.85 -7.85
N LYS A 89 -7.98 6.76 -8.08
CA LYS A 89 -9.12 6.94 -7.17
C LYS A 89 -10.27 6.05 -7.62
N CYS A 90 -10.61 5.02 -6.86
CA CYS A 90 -11.76 4.15 -7.13
C CYS A 90 -12.79 4.33 -6.02
N HIS A 91 -14.06 4.56 -6.39
CA HIS A 91 -15.13 4.85 -5.41
C HIS A 91 -14.79 5.97 -4.40
N GLY A 92 -14.02 6.97 -4.83
CA GLY A 92 -13.57 8.08 -3.98
C GLY A 92 -12.38 7.78 -3.07
N VAL A 93 -11.81 6.57 -3.12
CA VAL A 93 -10.67 6.14 -2.28
C VAL A 93 -9.45 5.88 -3.16
N TRP A 94 -8.27 6.33 -2.72
CA TRP A 94 -7.02 6.02 -3.38
C TRP A 94 -6.71 4.52 -3.27
N THR A 95 -6.54 3.88 -4.41
CA THR A 95 -6.32 2.44 -4.56
C THR A 95 -5.01 2.22 -5.30
N ALA A 96 -4.18 1.32 -4.76
CA ALA A 96 -2.95 0.91 -5.41
C ALA A 96 -3.26 0.05 -6.63
N VAL A 97 -2.64 0.38 -7.75
CA VAL A 97 -2.73 -0.36 -9.01
C VAL A 97 -1.31 -0.66 -9.47
N LEU A 98 -1.10 -1.88 -9.96
CA LEU A 98 0.15 -2.26 -10.61
C LEU A 98 -0.03 -2.15 -12.12
N TYR A 99 0.91 -1.50 -12.80
CA TYR A 99 1.02 -1.53 -14.24
C TYR A 99 2.22 -2.37 -14.63
N TRP A 100 1.93 -3.42 -15.35
CA TRP A 100 2.91 -4.38 -15.82
C TRP A 100 3.31 -3.99 -17.23
N SER A 101 4.59 -3.69 -17.38
CA SER A 101 5.19 -3.42 -18.68
C SER A 101 6.55 -4.08 -18.76
N ASP A 102 6.93 -4.46 -19.97
CA ASP A 102 8.26 -5.00 -20.20
C ASP A 102 9.29 -3.87 -20.21
N TRP A 103 10.40 -4.06 -19.50
CA TRP A 103 11.44 -3.04 -19.39
C TRP A 103 12.43 -3.05 -20.57
N GLY A 104 12.45 -4.11 -21.38
CA GLY A 104 13.41 -4.35 -22.46
C GLY A 104 12.81 -4.45 -23.87
N ASP A 105 11.53 -4.75 -24.02
CA ASP A 105 10.85 -4.96 -25.30
C ASP A 105 9.42 -4.36 -25.31
N PRO A 106 9.20 -3.24 -26.02
CA PRO A 106 7.88 -2.59 -26.08
C PRO A 106 6.84 -3.37 -26.89
N SER A 107 7.19 -4.48 -27.54
CA SER A 107 6.23 -5.36 -28.23
C SER A 107 5.49 -6.30 -27.29
N CYS A 108 6.00 -6.48 -26.07
CA CYS A 108 5.33 -7.22 -25.02
C CYS A 108 4.04 -6.49 -24.58
N PRO A 109 2.92 -7.20 -24.42
CA PRO A 109 1.66 -6.59 -24.00
C PRO A 109 1.80 -6.01 -22.61
N THR A 110 1.14 -4.87 -22.35
CA THR A 110 1.07 -4.25 -21.03
C THR A 110 -0.31 -4.45 -20.44
N TRP A 111 -0.42 -4.45 -19.12
CA TRP A 111 -1.71 -4.57 -18.43
C TRP A 111 -1.69 -3.91 -17.06
N TRP A 112 -2.87 -3.70 -16.50
CA TRP A 112 -3.11 -3.14 -15.19
C TRP A 112 -3.67 -4.21 -14.25
N GLN A 113 -3.44 -4.06 -12.95
CA GLN A 113 -3.89 -5.00 -11.96
C GLN A 113 -4.32 -4.31 -10.65
N ILE A 114 -5.49 -4.70 -10.15
CA ILE A 114 -5.96 -4.38 -8.78
C ILE A 114 -6.23 -5.70 -8.08
N GLY A 115 -5.45 -6.00 -7.03
CA GLY A 115 -5.54 -7.30 -6.35
C GLY A 115 -5.36 -8.46 -7.34
N PRO A 116 -6.30 -9.43 -7.41
CA PRO A 116 -6.21 -10.54 -8.37
C PRO A 116 -6.70 -10.19 -9.78
N ASP A 117 -7.36 -9.05 -9.98
CA ASP A 117 -8.05 -8.72 -11.23
C ASP A 117 -7.14 -7.99 -12.21
N ARG A 118 -7.13 -8.45 -13.47
CA ARG A 118 -6.30 -7.94 -14.57
C ARG A 118 -7.14 -7.20 -15.60
N PHE A 119 -6.58 -6.11 -16.12
CA PHE A 119 -7.21 -5.23 -17.13
C PHE A 119 -6.22 -4.89 -18.24
N GLU A 120 -6.60 -5.08 -19.50
CA GLU A 120 -5.72 -4.76 -20.64
C GLU A 120 -5.63 -3.25 -20.89
N THR A 121 -6.64 -2.48 -20.47
CA THR A 121 -6.68 -1.03 -20.65
C THR A 121 -7.13 -0.29 -19.40
N THR A 122 -6.78 0.99 -19.28
CA THR A 122 -7.30 1.87 -18.22
C THR A 122 -8.81 2.09 -18.33
N ALA A 123 -9.40 1.99 -19.53
CA ALA A 123 -10.84 2.06 -19.71
C ALA A 123 -11.56 0.85 -19.08
N ASP A 124 -10.98 -0.35 -19.21
CA ASP A 124 -11.52 -1.56 -18.58
C ASP A 124 -11.38 -1.49 -17.04
N LEU A 125 -10.25 -0.97 -16.56
CA LEU A 125 -10.03 -0.68 -15.14
C LEU A 125 -11.10 0.28 -14.58
N ALA A 126 -11.35 1.39 -15.28
CA ALA A 126 -12.35 2.38 -14.91
C ALA A 126 -13.76 1.78 -14.88
N ALA A 127 -14.11 0.95 -15.87
CA ALA A 127 -15.41 0.30 -15.93
C ALA A 127 -15.59 -0.79 -14.86
N GLY A 128 -14.54 -1.57 -14.59
CA GLY A 128 -14.56 -2.69 -13.64
C GLY A 128 -14.66 -2.24 -12.18
N PHE A 129 -13.94 -1.18 -11.81
CA PHE A 129 -13.81 -0.72 -10.43
C PHE A 129 -14.30 0.72 -10.19
N SER A 130 -15.00 1.33 -11.16
CA SER A 130 -15.48 2.72 -11.08
C SER A 130 -14.37 3.71 -10.71
N CYS A 131 -13.21 3.59 -11.37
CA CYS A 131 -12.04 4.39 -11.08
C CYS A 131 -11.95 5.66 -11.94
N GLU A 132 -11.45 6.73 -11.35
CA GLU A 132 -11.11 8.01 -11.97
C GLU A 132 -9.72 7.93 -12.61
N VAL A 133 -9.63 7.29 -13.79
CA VAL A 133 -8.35 7.05 -14.48
C VAL A 133 -7.76 8.28 -15.18
N GLU A 134 -8.42 9.45 -15.09
CA GLU A 134 -7.85 10.72 -15.55
C GLU A 134 -6.73 11.21 -14.62
N CYS A 135 -6.75 10.80 -13.35
CA CYS A 135 -5.73 11.12 -12.36
C CYS A 135 -5.04 9.86 -11.84
N VAL A 136 -4.23 9.26 -12.71
CA VAL A 136 -3.25 8.25 -12.29
C VAL A 136 -2.06 8.97 -11.68
N LEU A 137 -1.70 8.59 -10.46
CA LEU A 137 -0.55 9.15 -9.75
C LEU A 137 0.60 8.14 -9.74
N HIS A 138 1.79 8.60 -10.08
CA HIS A 138 3.03 7.82 -10.04
C HIS A 138 3.85 8.23 -8.82
N ALA A 139 4.57 7.29 -8.22
CA ALA A 139 5.53 7.60 -7.18
C ALA A 139 6.68 8.45 -7.75
N THR A 140 6.90 9.65 -7.21
CA THR A 140 7.96 10.58 -7.67
C THR A 140 9.08 10.75 -6.67
N ILE A 141 8.76 10.73 -5.37
CA ILE A 141 9.72 10.94 -4.28
C ILE A 141 9.47 9.90 -3.21
N ALA A 142 10.55 9.28 -2.70
CA ALA A 142 10.50 8.47 -1.49
C ALA A 142 11.32 9.14 -0.39
N VAL A 143 10.73 9.29 0.78
CA VAL A 143 11.37 9.85 1.99
C VAL A 143 11.40 8.75 3.05
N ASP A 144 12.59 8.51 3.59
CA ASP A 144 12.82 7.53 4.64
C ASP A 144 13.59 8.21 5.79
N PHE A 145 13.20 7.93 7.03
CA PHE A 145 13.78 8.49 8.23
C PHE A 145 13.71 7.49 9.40
N ILE A 146 14.52 7.75 10.42
CA ILE A 146 14.52 6.98 11.67
C ILE A 146 13.90 7.86 12.76
N ASP A 147 12.89 7.36 13.45
CA ASP A 147 12.25 8.07 14.55
C ASP A 147 13.11 8.07 15.83
N CYS A 148 12.63 8.75 16.88
CA CYS A 148 13.36 8.84 18.16
C CYS A 148 13.52 7.50 18.89
N ASP A 149 12.65 6.53 18.60
CA ASP A 149 12.69 5.17 19.18
C ASP A 149 13.56 4.22 18.33
N GLY A 150 14.11 4.71 17.22
CA GLY A 150 14.97 3.94 16.32
C GLY A 150 14.22 3.14 15.26
N HIS A 151 12.90 3.35 15.09
CA HIS A 151 12.14 2.69 14.03
C HIS A 151 12.29 3.43 12.70
N ARG A 152 12.45 2.65 11.63
CA ARG A 152 12.44 3.17 10.26
C ARG A 152 11.01 3.50 9.85
N ASN A 153 10.80 4.72 9.37
CA ASN A 153 9.53 5.23 8.88
C ASN A 153 9.76 5.99 7.58
N GLY A 154 8.69 6.23 6.83
CA GLY A 154 8.80 6.93 5.56
C GLY A 154 7.47 7.14 4.87
N TYR A 155 7.53 7.89 3.80
CA TYR A 155 6.42 8.09 2.89
C TYR A 155 6.90 8.25 1.46
N GLU A 156 6.02 7.92 0.52
CA GLU A 156 6.18 8.14 -0.91
C GLU A 156 5.22 9.24 -1.33
N VAL A 157 5.68 10.15 -2.17
CA VAL A 157 4.85 11.18 -2.80
C VAL A 157 4.41 10.65 -4.16
N TYR A 158 3.10 10.71 -4.40
CA TYR A 158 2.47 10.31 -5.64
C TYR A 158 1.89 11.54 -6.34
N GLU A 159 2.33 11.77 -7.57
CA GLU A 159 1.95 12.93 -8.38
C GLU A 159 1.45 12.48 -9.75
N GLY A 160 0.48 13.21 -10.29
CA GLY A 160 -0.12 12.97 -11.60
C GLY A 160 0.07 14.14 -12.55
N ALA A 161 -0.74 14.19 -13.59
CA ALA A 161 -0.80 15.35 -14.49
C ALA A 161 -1.31 16.62 -13.77
N ASP A 162 -1.10 17.78 -14.40
CA ASP A 162 -1.56 19.07 -13.88
C ASP A 162 -3.06 19.03 -13.51
N GLY A 163 -3.38 19.42 -12.28
CA GLY A 163 -4.75 19.44 -11.74
C GLY A 163 -5.14 18.19 -10.96
N CYS A 164 -4.32 17.14 -10.97
CA CYS A 164 -4.51 16.00 -10.07
C CYS A 164 -4.07 16.32 -8.64
N GLU A 165 -4.80 15.76 -7.68
CA GLU A 165 -4.44 15.84 -6.27
C GLU A 165 -3.16 15.04 -5.99
N VAL A 166 -2.31 15.54 -5.11
CA VAL A 166 -1.13 14.82 -4.63
C VAL A 166 -1.55 13.85 -3.53
N ALA A 167 -0.97 12.66 -3.53
CA ALA A 167 -1.18 11.68 -2.47
C ALA A 167 0.15 11.24 -1.85
N TYR A 168 0.06 10.73 -0.63
CA TYR A 168 1.19 10.29 0.18
C TYR A 168 0.96 8.85 0.62
N GLY A 169 1.75 7.93 0.10
CA GLY A 169 1.74 6.54 0.56
C GLY A 169 2.61 6.39 1.79
N THR A 170 2.07 5.84 2.87
CA THR A 170 2.78 5.61 4.13
C THR A 170 2.52 4.19 4.63
N SER A 171 3.18 3.78 5.71
CA SER A 171 2.89 2.50 6.38
C SER A 171 1.46 2.40 6.93
N GLY A 172 0.81 3.54 7.16
CA GLY A 172 -0.57 3.62 7.66
C GLY A 172 -1.63 3.67 6.57
N GLY A 173 -1.23 3.76 5.29
CA GLY A 173 -2.15 3.88 4.15
C GLY A 173 -1.82 5.09 3.26
N VAL A 174 -2.80 5.50 2.46
CA VAL A 174 -2.66 6.62 1.53
C VAL A 174 -3.42 7.84 2.06
N PHE A 175 -2.75 8.98 2.09
CA PHE A 175 -3.28 10.25 2.60
C PHE A 175 -3.14 11.34 1.56
N THR A 176 -4.03 12.33 1.58
CA THR A 176 -3.90 13.55 0.75
C THR A 176 -3.21 14.68 1.50
N ASP A 177 -2.97 14.48 2.80
CA ASP A 177 -2.24 15.40 3.67
C ASP A 177 -1.41 14.60 4.69
N LEU A 178 -0.09 14.79 4.68
CA LEU A 178 0.84 14.17 5.62
C LEU A 178 0.55 14.55 7.09
N CYS A 179 -0.09 15.68 7.34
CA CYS A 179 -0.52 16.08 8.68
C CYS A 179 -1.53 15.10 9.29
N LEU A 180 -2.36 14.44 8.46
CA LEU A 180 -3.28 13.41 8.94
C LEU A 180 -2.53 12.15 9.37
N TRP A 181 -1.43 11.82 8.68
CA TRP A 181 -0.62 10.66 9.01
C TRP A 181 0.15 10.85 10.32
N SER A 182 0.74 12.04 10.55
CA SER A 182 1.43 12.33 11.81
C SER A 182 0.46 12.32 13.00
N ALA A 183 -0.76 12.83 12.85
CA ALA A 183 -1.79 12.74 13.89
C ALA A 183 -2.18 11.30 14.25
N GLN A 184 -2.04 10.35 13.32
CA GLN A 184 -2.34 8.93 13.55
C GLN A 184 -1.15 8.12 14.07
N THR A 185 0.08 8.55 13.80
CA THR A 185 1.30 7.80 14.13
C THR A 185 2.06 8.36 15.32
N CYS A 186 1.93 9.66 15.63
CA CYS A 186 2.53 10.27 16.80
C CYS A 186 1.69 10.03 18.05
N HIS A 187 1.69 8.79 18.57
CA HIS A 187 1.34 8.53 19.97
C HIS A 187 2.53 8.88 20.88
N CYS A 188 2.94 10.15 20.89
CA CYS A 188 4.02 10.63 21.77
C CYS A 188 3.54 10.94 23.20
N GLU A 189 2.23 10.88 23.46
CA GLU A 189 1.66 11.15 24.78
C GLU A 189 1.23 9.86 25.49
N GLU A 190 2.18 9.02 25.92
CA GLU A 190 1.93 8.00 26.97
C GLU A 190 3.24 7.38 27.52
N ARG A 191 4.21 8.19 27.97
CA ARG A 191 5.26 7.75 28.91
C ARG A 191 5.67 8.82 29.90
#